data_AF-B7QCY4-F1
#
_entry.id   AF-B7QCY4-F1
#
_cell.length_a   1.000
_cell.length_b   1.000
_cell.length_c   1.000
_cell.angle_alpha   90.00
_cell.angle_beta   90.00
_cell.angle_gamma   90.00
#
_symmetry.space_group_name_H-M   'P 1'
#
loop_
_entity.id
_entity.type
_entity.pdbx_description
1 polymer ?
#
loop_
_entity_poly.entity_id
_entity_poly.type
_entity_poly.pdbx_seq_one_letter_code
_entity_poly.pdbx_strand_id
1 'polypeptide(L)'
;APRPSTGPHKLRESLPLIIMLRNRLKYALTGAEVKKIVKQRLIKVDGKVRTDTNYPAGFMDVVTIEKTGEFFRLLYDVKGRFTLHRITPEEAKYKLCRVKRVQVGPKGVPFLTTHDARTIRYPDPLIKVNDTVKVDLATGKIDDYIKFDSGASGSSWVCL
;
A
#
# COMPACT_ATOMS: atom_id res chain seq x y z
N ALA A 1 12.50 -1.11 -19.25
CA ALA A 1 11.93 -0.55 -18.01
C ALA A 1 12.48 -1.32 -16.82
N PRO A 2 12.70 -0.70 -15.65
CA PRO A 2 13.15 -1.42 -14.46
C PRO A 2 12.09 -2.45 -14.08
N ARG A 3 12.48 -3.72 -13.96
CA ARG A 3 11.60 -4.81 -13.54
C ARG A 3 11.44 -4.73 -12.01
N PRO A 4 10.21 -4.58 -11.49
CA PRO A 4 9.98 -4.66 -10.05
C PRO A 4 10.51 -5.98 -9.45
N SER A 5 11.08 -5.87 -8.25
CA SER A 5 11.46 -7.02 -7.42
C SER A 5 10.21 -7.80 -6.99
N THR A 6 10.39 -9.04 -6.51
CA THR A 6 9.28 -9.75 -5.87
C THR A 6 8.88 -9.03 -4.59
N GLY A 7 7.57 -8.90 -4.35
CA GLY A 7 7.06 -8.14 -3.21
C GLY A 7 5.56 -8.31 -3.04
N PRO A 8 4.92 -7.42 -2.24
CA PRO A 8 3.51 -7.55 -1.88
C PRO A 8 2.57 -7.49 -3.09
N HIS A 9 2.93 -6.69 -4.10
CA HIS A 9 2.09 -6.42 -5.26
C HIS A 9 2.53 -7.18 -6.50
N LYS A 10 1.57 -7.51 -7.37
CA LYS A 10 1.87 -8.18 -8.65
C LYS A 10 2.64 -7.24 -9.57
N LEU A 11 3.47 -7.82 -10.45
CA LEU A 11 4.29 -7.10 -11.42
C LEU A 11 3.49 -6.09 -12.26
N ARG A 12 2.28 -6.46 -12.71
CA ARG A 12 1.41 -5.62 -13.55
C ARG A 12 0.61 -4.58 -12.76
N GLU A 13 0.48 -4.76 -11.45
CA GLU A 13 -0.32 -3.93 -10.53
C GLU A 13 0.60 -3.16 -9.57
N SER A 14 1.84 -2.87 -9.97
CA SER A 14 2.83 -2.19 -9.13
C SER A 14 3.58 -1.09 -9.87
N LEU A 15 3.95 -0.06 -9.11
CA LEU A 15 4.82 1.03 -9.51
C LEU A 15 6.15 0.90 -8.74
N PRO A 16 7.28 0.62 -9.40
CA PRO A 16 8.56 0.52 -8.72
C PRO A 16 9.04 1.91 -8.27
N LEU A 17 9.72 1.97 -7.11
CA LEU A 17 10.20 3.22 -6.50
C LEU A 17 11.04 4.10 -7.44
N ILE A 18 11.86 3.49 -8.30
CA ILE A 18 12.64 4.21 -9.31
C ILE A 18 11.78 5.02 -10.29
N ILE A 19 10.62 4.49 -10.73
CA ILE A 19 9.71 5.22 -11.62
C ILE A 19 8.98 6.30 -10.83
N MET A 20 8.61 6.02 -9.59
CA MET A 20 7.94 6.97 -8.70
C MET A 20 8.80 8.23 -8.46
N LEU A 21 10.07 8.06 -8.06
CA LEU A 21 10.96 9.18 -7.74
C LEU A 21 11.42 9.95 -8.98
N ARG A 22 11.70 9.25 -10.08
CA ARG A 22 12.24 9.86 -11.30
C ARG A 22 11.14 10.45 -12.19
N ASN A 23 10.12 9.66 -12.54
CA ASN A 23 9.15 10.03 -13.57
C ASN A 23 7.94 10.78 -12.99
N ARG A 24 7.50 10.44 -11.75
CA ARG A 24 6.32 11.06 -11.14
C ARG A 24 6.67 12.29 -10.31
N LEU A 25 7.56 12.13 -9.34
CA LEU A 25 7.93 13.19 -8.38
C LEU A 25 9.06 14.09 -8.88
N LYS A 26 9.86 13.62 -9.85
CA LYS A 26 11.00 14.34 -10.43
C LYS A 26 12.07 14.80 -9.41
N TYR A 27 12.22 14.08 -8.30
CA TYR A 27 13.30 14.35 -7.32
C TYR A 27 14.69 13.89 -7.81
N ALA A 28 14.71 13.04 -8.83
CA ALA A 28 15.92 12.56 -9.46
C ALA A 28 15.73 12.60 -10.98
N LEU A 29 16.81 12.92 -11.69
CA LEU A 29 16.89 12.89 -13.14
C LEU A 29 17.37 11.52 -13.62
N THR A 30 18.33 10.93 -12.90
CA THR A 30 18.97 9.66 -13.28
C THR A 30 18.66 8.53 -12.29
N GLY A 31 18.78 7.27 -12.76
CA GLY A 31 18.62 6.10 -11.89
C GLY A 31 19.69 6.01 -10.79
N ALA A 32 20.87 6.60 -11.01
CA ALA A 32 21.94 6.64 -10.04
C ALA A 32 21.59 7.54 -8.84
N GLU A 33 20.95 8.69 -9.10
CA GLU A 33 20.43 9.58 -8.04
C GLU A 33 19.34 8.91 -7.21
N VAL A 34 18.38 8.24 -7.86
CA VAL A 34 17.36 7.43 -7.17
C VAL A 34 18.02 6.43 -6.22
N LYS A 35 19.05 5.72 -6.68
CA LYS A 35 19.79 4.77 -5.85
C LYS A 35 20.47 5.44 -4.66
N LYS A 36 20.98 6.68 -4.80
CA LYS A 36 21.53 7.45 -3.68
C LYS A 36 20.44 7.81 -2.66
N ILE A 37 19.30 8.34 -3.11
CA ILE A 37 18.17 8.73 -2.23
C ILE A 37 17.65 7.52 -1.45
N VAL A 38 17.41 6.40 -2.13
CA VAL A 38 16.89 5.18 -1.52
C VAL A 38 17.89 4.57 -0.52
N LYS A 39 19.20 4.60 -0.83
CA LYS A 39 20.25 4.13 0.09
C LYS A 39 20.41 4.99 1.34
N GLN A 40 20.06 6.28 1.27
CA GLN A 40 20.05 7.18 2.43
C GLN A 40 18.91 6.89 3.41
N ARG A 41 18.06 5.88 3.15
CA ARG A 41 16.96 5.45 4.04
C ARG A 41 15.89 6.52 4.27
N LEU A 42 15.79 7.50 3.37
CA LEU A 42 14.86 8.64 3.47
C LEU A 42 13.40 8.29 3.10
N ILE A 43 13.20 7.14 2.45
CA ILE A 43 11.91 6.74 1.90
C ILE A 43 11.38 5.57 2.71
N LYS A 44 10.16 5.76 3.22
CA LYS A 44 9.39 4.73 3.90
C LYS A 44 8.18 4.37 3.05
N VAL A 45 7.92 3.08 2.92
CA VAL A 45 6.69 2.55 2.32
C VAL A 45 5.96 1.77 3.41
N ASP A 46 4.71 2.13 3.68
CA ASP A 46 3.90 1.60 4.77
C ASP A 46 4.64 1.66 6.13
N GLY A 47 5.29 2.79 6.42
CA GLY A 47 6.07 3.00 7.64
C GLY A 47 7.42 2.25 7.71
N LYS A 48 7.73 1.38 6.74
CA LYS A 48 8.99 0.62 6.69
C LYS A 48 9.99 1.28 5.75
N VAL A 49 11.22 1.51 6.22
CA VAL A 49 12.31 2.01 5.39
C VAL A 49 12.61 1.00 4.27
N ARG A 50 12.61 1.47 3.03
CA ARG A 50 12.94 0.65 1.85
C ARG A 50 14.22 1.15 1.20
N THR A 51 15.16 0.22 0.99
CA THR A 51 16.46 0.47 0.34
C THR A 51 16.55 -0.14 -1.06
N ASP A 52 15.52 -0.85 -1.51
CA ASP A 52 15.45 -1.41 -2.85
C ASP A 52 14.83 -0.40 -3.83
N THR A 53 15.56 -0.06 -4.90
CA THR A 53 15.07 0.86 -5.93
C THR A 53 13.93 0.29 -6.76
N ASN A 54 13.83 -1.04 -6.85
CA ASN A 54 12.82 -1.73 -7.64
C ASN A 54 11.69 -2.31 -6.77
N TYR A 55 11.57 -1.85 -5.52
CA TYR A 55 10.50 -2.28 -4.63
C TYR A 55 9.12 -2.00 -5.27
N PRO A 56 8.25 -3.01 -5.39
CA PRO A 56 6.91 -2.84 -5.96
C PRO A 56 5.98 -2.17 -4.95
N ALA A 57 5.79 -0.87 -5.08
CA ALA A 57 4.71 -0.17 -4.37
C ALA A 57 3.43 -0.28 -5.19
N GLY A 58 2.30 -0.56 -4.56
CA GLY A 58 1.04 -0.83 -5.25
C GLY A 58 -0.09 0.06 -4.79
N PHE A 59 -1.30 -0.34 -5.16
CA PHE A 59 -2.53 0.37 -4.80
C PHE A 59 -2.68 0.47 -3.28
N MET A 60 -3.12 1.62 -2.78
CA MET A 60 -3.30 1.94 -1.35
C MET A 60 -2.04 1.97 -0.47
N ASP A 61 -0.85 1.70 -1.02
CA ASP A 61 0.40 1.88 -0.27
C ASP A 61 0.61 3.37 0.07
N VAL A 62 1.09 3.61 1.29
CA VAL A 62 1.47 4.94 1.75
C VAL A 62 2.98 5.09 1.65
N VAL A 63 3.42 6.11 0.91
CA VAL A 63 4.83 6.47 0.74
C VAL A 63 5.10 7.74 1.52
N THR A 64 6.06 7.67 2.44
CA THR A 64 6.50 8.80 3.24
C THR A 64 7.92 9.19 2.86
N ILE A 65 8.15 10.47 2.66
CA ILE A 65 9.47 11.05 2.47
C ILE A 65 9.80 11.88 3.70
N GLU A 66 10.68 11.37 4.56
CA GLU A 66 10.95 11.98 5.86
C GLU A 66 11.61 13.35 5.73
N LYS A 67 12.46 13.52 4.72
CA LYS A 67 13.23 14.75 4.52
C LYS A 67 12.35 15.95 4.14
N THR A 68 11.30 15.71 3.35
CA THR A 68 10.36 16.77 2.92
C THR A 68 9.10 16.82 3.78
N GLY A 69 8.87 15.82 4.64
CA GLY A 69 7.66 15.70 5.44
C GLY A 69 6.40 15.43 4.60
N GLU A 70 6.57 14.94 3.38
CA GLU A 70 5.45 14.69 2.46
C GLU A 70 5.01 13.23 2.47
N PHE A 71 3.70 13.04 2.42
CA PHE A 71 3.04 11.74 2.40
C PHE A 71 2.24 11.59 1.12
N PHE A 72 2.39 10.44 0.47
CA PHE A 72 1.72 10.12 -0.77
C PHE A 72 0.98 8.80 -0.66
N ARG A 73 -0.23 8.74 -1.23
CA ARG A 73 -0.98 7.51 -1.42
C ARG A 73 -1.05 7.17 -2.90
N LEU A 74 -0.85 5.89 -3.21
CA LEU A 74 -0.95 5.36 -4.56
C LEU A 74 -2.40 5.02 -4.90
N LEU A 75 -2.97 5.78 -5.83
CA LEU A 75 -4.35 5.59 -6.31
C LEU A 75 -4.36 5.30 -7.82
N TYR A 76 -5.49 4.76 -8.29
CA TYR A 76 -5.76 4.66 -9.71
C TYR A 76 -6.53 5.88 -10.20
N ASP A 77 -6.05 6.47 -11.29
CA ASP A 77 -6.78 7.43 -12.10
C ASP A 77 -7.93 6.74 -12.87
N VAL A 78 -8.90 7.49 -13.38
CA VAL A 78 -10.01 6.98 -14.20
C VAL A 78 -9.53 6.24 -15.46
N LYS A 79 -8.30 6.53 -15.89
CA LYS A 79 -7.62 5.88 -17.02
C LYS A 79 -6.83 4.62 -16.62
N GLY A 80 -6.95 4.15 -15.37
CA GLY A 80 -6.23 2.98 -14.86
C GLY A 80 -4.72 3.19 -14.63
N ARG A 81 -4.27 4.44 -14.51
CA ARG A 81 -2.85 4.79 -14.28
C ARG A 81 -2.62 5.10 -12.81
N PHE A 82 -1.45 4.74 -12.28
CA PHE A 82 -1.07 5.14 -10.93
C PHE A 82 -0.82 6.65 -10.84
N THR A 83 -1.51 7.29 -9.91
CA THR A 83 -1.31 8.67 -9.47
C THR A 83 -0.83 8.69 -8.03
N LEU A 84 0.04 9.66 -7.72
CA LEU A 84 0.48 9.91 -6.35
C LEU A 84 -0.38 11.04 -5.81
N HIS A 85 -1.28 10.71 -4.90
CA HIS A 85 -2.11 11.70 -4.22
C HIS A 85 -1.41 12.14 -2.93
N ARG A 86 -1.28 13.46 -2.72
CA ARG A 86 -0.72 13.99 -1.48
C ARG A 86 -1.75 13.84 -0.36
N ILE A 87 -1.35 13.30 0.78
CA ILE A 87 -2.24 13.09 1.92
C ILE A 87 -1.72 13.81 3.16
N THR A 88 -2.60 13.98 4.14
CA THR A 88 -2.24 14.50 5.46
C THR A 88 -1.49 13.46 6.29
N PRO A 89 -0.72 13.87 7.30
CA PRO A 89 -0.02 12.93 8.20
C PRO A 89 -0.99 12.05 9.01
N GLU A 90 -2.23 12.48 9.21
CA GLU A 90 -3.26 11.71 9.91
C GLU A 90 -3.75 10.54 9.06
N GLU A 91 -4.05 10.80 7.79
CA GLU A 91 -4.42 9.77 6.82
C GLU A 91 -3.28 8.79 6.54
N ALA A 92 -2.03 9.25 6.65
CA ALA A 92 -0.85 8.43 6.44
C ALA A 92 -0.63 7.38 7.53
N LYS A 93 -1.35 7.44 8.66
CA LYS A 93 -1.26 6.44 9.74
C LYS A 93 -2.00 5.16 9.40
N TYR A 94 -3.04 5.24 8.57
CA TYR A 94 -3.85 4.09 8.21
C TYR A 94 -3.84 3.82 6.71
N LYS A 95 -4.24 2.60 6.36
CA LYS A 95 -4.55 2.24 4.99
C LYS A 95 -5.77 1.34 4.91
N LEU A 96 -6.45 1.38 3.77
CA LEU A 96 -7.55 0.45 3.50
C LEU A 96 -6.99 -0.75 2.73
N CYS A 97 -7.30 -1.93 3.21
CA CYS A 97 -6.88 -3.17 2.60
C CYS A 97 -8.09 -4.03 2.26
N ARG A 98 -8.15 -4.54 1.02
CA ARG A 98 -9.16 -5.54 0.67
C ARG A 98 -8.79 -6.90 1.22
N VAL A 99 -9.77 -7.60 1.81
CA VAL A 99 -9.64 -8.98 2.25
C VAL A 99 -9.73 -9.89 1.03
N LYS A 100 -8.66 -10.63 0.76
CA LYS A 100 -8.57 -11.55 -0.39
C LYS A 100 -9.00 -12.96 -0.02
N ARG A 101 -8.62 -13.42 1.17
CA ARG A 101 -8.92 -14.77 1.67
C ARG A 101 -9.04 -14.73 3.20
N VAL A 102 -9.96 -15.51 3.73
CA VAL A 102 -10.07 -15.83 5.16
C VAL A 102 -9.88 -17.33 5.28
N GLN A 103 -8.97 -17.76 6.15
CA GLN A 103 -8.61 -19.16 6.34
C GLN A 103 -8.35 -19.44 7.81
N VAL A 104 -8.47 -20.71 8.19
CA VAL A 104 -8.13 -21.17 9.54
C VAL A 104 -6.78 -21.86 9.46
N GLY A 105 -5.82 -21.37 10.25
CA GLY A 105 -4.47 -21.90 10.31
C GLY A 105 -4.33 -23.08 11.27
N PRO A 106 -3.10 -23.59 11.43
CA PRO A 106 -2.81 -24.62 12.42
C PRO A 106 -3.25 -24.17 13.81
N LYS A 107 -3.76 -25.11 14.62
CA LYS A 107 -4.33 -24.85 15.96
C LYS A 107 -5.64 -24.04 15.96
N GLY A 108 -6.38 -24.02 14.84
CA GLY A 108 -7.69 -23.38 14.77
C GLY A 108 -7.64 -21.86 14.77
N VAL A 109 -6.48 -21.25 14.51
CA VAL A 109 -6.31 -19.79 14.54
C VAL A 109 -6.83 -19.18 13.23
N PRO A 110 -7.90 -18.37 13.24
CA PRO A 110 -8.37 -17.68 12.04
C PRO A 110 -7.35 -16.61 11.63
N PHE A 111 -7.08 -16.52 10.33
CA PHE A 111 -6.26 -15.48 9.73
C PHE A 111 -6.88 -14.99 8.42
N LEU A 112 -6.72 -13.69 8.16
CA LEU A 112 -7.07 -13.09 6.89
C LEU A 112 -5.80 -12.75 6.11
N THR A 113 -5.89 -12.85 4.79
CA THR A 113 -4.85 -12.38 3.88
C THR A 113 -5.41 -11.22 3.06
N THR A 114 -4.71 -10.07 3.09
CA THR A 114 -5.07 -8.90 2.31
C THR A 114 -4.47 -8.93 0.90
N HIS A 115 -4.92 -8.00 0.04
CA HIS A 115 -4.34 -7.82 -1.28
C HIS A 115 -2.84 -7.45 -1.27
N ASP A 116 -2.36 -6.77 -0.22
CA ASP A 116 -0.96 -6.40 0.00
C ASP A 116 -0.09 -7.55 0.54
N ALA A 117 -0.59 -8.78 0.46
CA ALA A 117 0.04 -9.98 1.02
C ALA A 117 0.32 -9.90 2.54
N ARG A 118 -0.42 -9.06 3.29
CA ARG A 118 -0.36 -9.02 4.75
C ARG A 118 -1.28 -10.07 5.33
N THR A 119 -0.81 -10.77 6.35
CA THR A 119 -1.60 -11.72 7.13
C THR A 119 -1.93 -11.12 8.49
N ILE A 120 -3.22 -10.99 8.80
CA ILE A 120 -3.68 -10.51 10.11
C ILE A 120 -4.34 -11.70 10.82
N ARG A 121 -3.89 -11.98 12.04
CA ARG A 121 -4.40 -13.08 12.87
C ARG A 121 -5.52 -12.58 13.76
N TYR A 122 -6.44 -13.47 14.10
CA TYR A 122 -7.61 -13.16 14.93
C TYR A 122 -8.46 -11.99 14.39
N PRO A 123 -8.91 -12.05 13.12
CA PRO A 123 -9.91 -11.10 12.64
C PRO A 123 -11.23 -11.24 13.38
N ASP A 124 -12.02 -10.17 13.36
CA ASP A 124 -13.43 -10.22 13.75
C ASP A 124 -14.18 -11.24 12.85
N PRO A 125 -14.96 -12.17 13.43
CA PRO A 125 -15.75 -13.17 12.67
C PRO A 125 -16.71 -12.58 11.63
N LEU A 126 -17.09 -11.31 11.76
CA LEU A 126 -18.00 -10.62 10.84
C LEU A 126 -17.33 -10.24 9.51
N ILE A 127 -15.99 -10.26 9.43
CA ILE A 127 -15.22 -9.89 8.24
C ILE A 127 -15.21 -11.06 7.26
N LYS A 128 -15.73 -10.82 6.06
CA LYS A 128 -15.79 -11.79 4.97
C LYS A 128 -14.81 -11.46 3.85
N VAL A 129 -14.69 -12.38 2.89
CA VAL A 129 -13.92 -12.16 1.68
C VAL A 129 -14.55 -11.03 0.86
N ASN A 130 -13.71 -10.16 0.29
CA ASN A 130 -14.07 -8.93 -0.43
C ASN A 130 -14.40 -7.70 0.43
N ASP A 131 -14.51 -7.85 1.74
CA ASP A 131 -14.65 -6.70 2.63
C ASP A 131 -13.36 -5.85 2.65
N THR A 132 -13.51 -4.60 3.06
CA THR A 132 -12.41 -3.65 3.21
C THR A 132 -12.09 -3.47 4.68
N VAL A 133 -10.84 -3.63 5.08
CA VAL A 133 -10.39 -3.40 6.46
C VAL A 133 -9.49 -2.17 6.52
N LYS A 134 -9.72 -1.32 7.51
CA LYS A 134 -8.83 -0.21 7.87
C LYS A 134 -7.74 -0.75 8.78
N VAL A 135 -6.51 -0.71 8.31
CA VAL A 135 -5.32 -1.22 9.00
C VAL A 135 -4.47 -0.05 9.43
N ASP A 136 -4.16 0.00 10.73
CA ASP A 136 -3.14 0.90 11.24
C ASP A 136 -1.75 0.40 10.81
N LEU A 137 -0.97 1.28 10.20
CA LEU A 137 0.36 0.97 9.67
C LEU A 137 1.39 0.77 10.79
N ALA A 138 1.19 1.37 11.96
CA ALA A 138 2.11 1.26 13.08
C ALA A 138 1.97 -0.10 13.79
N THR A 139 0.74 -0.46 14.14
CA THR A 139 0.47 -1.71 14.87
C THR A 139 0.20 -2.91 13.96
N GLY A 140 -0.21 -2.67 12.71
CA GLY A 140 -0.65 -3.72 11.80
C GLY A 140 -1.97 -4.38 12.19
N LYS A 141 -2.71 -3.76 13.12
CA LYS A 141 -4.04 -4.22 13.58
C LYS A 141 -5.15 -3.59 12.75
N ILE A 142 -6.32 -4.20 12.81
CA ILE A 142 -7.54 -3.69 12.15
C ILE A 142 -8.22 -2.76 13.15
N ASP A 143 -8.46 -1.53 12.74
CA ASP A 143 -9.22 -0.55 13.52
C ASP A 143 -10.72 -0.68 13.22
N ASP A 144 -11.05 -0.77 11.93
CA ASP A 144 -12.42 -0.74 11.45
C ASP A 144 -12.55 -1.57 10.16
N TYR A 145 -13.77 -1.95 9.78
CA TYR A 145 -14.04 -2.69 8.55
C TYR A 145 -15.35 -2.28 7.91
N ILE A 146 -15.38 -2.34 6.58
CA ILE A 146 -16.52 -1.99 5.75
C ILE A 146 -16.93 -3.24 4.99
N LYS A 147 -18.17 -3.66 5.19
CA LYS A 147 -18.76 -4.82 4.49
C LYS A 147 -19.01 -4.48 3.03
N PHE A 148 -18.71 -5.42 2.16
CA PHE A 148 -19.05 -5.32 0.75
C PHE A 148 -20.53 -5.74 0.57
N ASP A 149 -21.40 -4.76 0.33
CA ASP A 149 -22.81 -4.99 -0.01
C ASP A 149 -23.15 -4.41 -1.39
N SER A 150 -24.19 -4.93 -2.02
CA SER A 150 -24.61 -4.72 -3.41
C SER A 150 -24.98 -3.25 -3.72
N GLY A 151 -25.12 -2.40 -2.70
CA GLY A 151 -25.33 -0.95 -2.81
C GLY A 151 -24.07 -0.10 -2.59
N ALA A 152 -22.97 -0.68 -2.11
CA ALA A 152 -21.68 0.01 -2.01
C ALA A 152 -21.01 -0.04 -3.39
N SER A 153 -21.14 1.04 -4.15
CA SER A 153 -20.51 1.19 -5.47
C SER A 153 -19.05 0.75 -5.43
N GLY A 154 -18.60 -0.05 -6.41
CA GLY A 154 -17.28 -0.70 -6.46
C GLY A 154 -16.06 0.26 -6.42
N SER A 155 -16.32 1.57 -6.40
CA SER A 155 -15.40 2.68 -6.19
C SER A 155 -15.51 3.31 -4.78
N SER A 156 -16.11 2.62 -3.81
CA SER A 156 -16.22 3.03 -2.39
C SER A 156 -14.86 3.26 -1.70
N TRP A 157 -13.75 2.87 -2.34
CA TRP A 157 -12.38 3.15 -1.92
C TRP A 157 -12.00 4.64 -2.02
N VAL A 158 -12.74 5.43 -2.80
CA VAL A 158 -12.40 6.83 -3.14
C VAL A 158 -13.25 7.84 -2.33
N CYS A 159 -14.33 7.40 -1.68
CA CYS A 159 -15.23 8.27 -0.91
C CYS A 159 -14.98 8.28 0.61
N LEU A 160 -13.80 7.84 1.07
CA LEU A 160 -13.37 7.87 2.47
C LEU A 160 -12.01 8.54 2.64
#